data_AF-A0A846B9X5-F1
#
_entry.id   AF-A0A846B9X5-F1
#
_cell.length_a   1.000
_cell.length_b   1.000
_cell.length_c   1.000
_cell.angle_alpha   90.00
_cell.angle_beta   90.00
_cell.angle_gamma   90.00
#
_symmetry.space_group_name_H-M   'P 1'
#
loop_
_entity.id
_entity.type
_entity.pdbx_description
1 polymer ?
#
loop_
_entity_poly.entity_id
_entity_poly.type
_entity_poly.pdbx_seq_one_letter_code
_entity_poly.pdbx_strand_id
1 'polypeptide(L)'
;MTRIESLSTHPTHQSVVQTALKEALSTWQEDPTANSLVILGKPIERISQTLQESLITWQPEAWQIINPLPESIQLTDPSAITAKLKQAFEKQFEQEVRSKRQIVVIPDLSWYFLRCVQGWDGVTYLRDLVTREQSRFWLIGCNQWTWKYLSYVCQIDAYFEQLQQLPVVNSEELQAWLTPIIEEIAIDFSEDESTKNEQKNKSQSYFERLEDLSLGISAVAVQLWISALKYVPSDPDITSIEEENLGKIQPTSVTLPDLPKLTAEDRYLLFSLLLHGQINLPCLALSLGEAESIVQGQVQVLLRSGVILRRGQLLMVNPAHYPRLRWELTHNNFFIEED
;
A
#
# COMPACT_ATOMS: atom_id res chain seq x y z
N MET A 1 -10.18 7.10 16.17
CA MET A 1 -9.18 7.37 15.10
C MET A 1 -8.02 6.38 15.12
N THR A 2 -7.46 6.01 16.27
CA THR A 2 -6.33 5.07 16.40
C THR A 2 -6.58 3.65 15.83
N ARG A 3 -7.83 3.14 15.84
CA ARG A 3 -8.14 1.80 15.29
C ARG A 3 -8.23 1.71 13.76
N ILE A 4 -8.52 2.84 13.10
CA ILE A 4 -8.60 2.90 11.64
C ILE A 4 -7.18 2.87 11.03
N GLU A 5 -6.22 3.50 11.72
CA GLU A 5 -4.80 3.37 11.37
C GLU A 5 -4.28 1.94 11.63
N SER A 6 -4.92 1.21 12.55
CA SER A 6 -4.64 -0.21 12.85
C SER A 6 -5.58 -1.19 12.16
N LEU A 7 -6.33 -0.77 11.12
CA LEU A 7 -7.12 -1.70 10.32
C LEU A 7 -6.17 -2.70 9.68
N SER A 8 -6.37 -3.98 9.96
CA SER A 8 -5.59 -5.06 9.33
C SER A 8 -5.82 -5.05 7.82
N THR A 9 -4.83 -5.48 7.06
CA THR A 9 -4.94 -5.73 5.62
C THR A 9 -6.15 -6.60 5.30
N HIS A 10 -6.74 -6.38 4.13
CA HIS A 10 -7.86 -7.18 3.65
C HIS A 10 -7.54 -8.70 3.67
N PRO A 11 -8.41 -9.56 4.23
CA PRO A 11 -8.15 -11.01 4.33
C PRO A 11 -7.86 -11.69 2.99
N THR A 12 -8.52 -11.27 1.90
CA THR A 12 -8.26 -11.80 0.55
C THR A 12 -6.81 -11.59 0.12
N HIS A 13 -6.21 -10.42 0.44
CA HIS A 13 -4.80 -10.18 0.15
C HIS A 13 -3.90 -11.13 0.95
N GLN A 14 -4.20 -11.34 2.22
CA GLN A 14 -3.44 -12.28 3.05
C GLN A 14 -3.52 -13.71 2.52
N SER A 15 -4.72 -14.16 2.15
CA SER A 15 -4.93 -15.49 1.58
C SER A 15 -4.18 -15.68 0.27
N VAL A 16 -4.21 -14.70 -0.64
CA VAL A 16 -3.49 -14.76 -1.91
C VAL A 16 -1.98 -14.84 -1.70
N VAL A 17 -1.42 -14.00 -0.81
CA VAL A 17 0.02 -14.05 -0.48
C VAL A 17 0.40 -15.40 0.10
N GLN A 18 -0.38 -15.94 1.04
CA GLN A 18 -0.10 -17.24 1.65
C GLN A 18 -0.19 -18.40 0.67
N THR A 19 -1.19 -18.39 -0.22
CA THR A 19 -1.36 -19.42 -1.25
C THR A 19 -0.21 -19.38 -2.23
N ALA A 20 0.09 -18.22 -2.80
CA ALA A 20 1.21 -18.04 -3.72
C ALA A 20 2.55 -18.40 -3.08
N LEU A 21 2.76 -18.05 -1.82
CA LEU A 21 3.99 -18.40 -1.09
C LEU A 21 4.11 -19.91 -0.89
N LYS A 22 3.02 -20.62 -0.54
CA LYS A 22 3.05 -22.09 -0.40
C LYS A 22 3.38 -22.77 -1.73
N GLU A 23 2.77 -22.32 -2.81
CA GLU A 23 3.03 -22.83 -4.16
C GLU A 23 4.49 -22.58 -4.56
N ALA A 24 4.97 -21.35 -4.40
CA ALA A 24 6.33 -20.97 -4.76
C ALA A 24 7.40 -21.72 -3.93
N LEU A 25 7.14 -21.95 -2.65
CA LEU A 25 8.01 -22.77 -1.80
C LEU A 25 7.98 -24.27 -2.17
N SER A 26 6.90 -24.76 -2.76
CA SER A 26 6.84 -26.12 -3.32
C SER A 26 7.70 -26.19 -4.57
N THR A 27 7.54 -25.23 -5.49
CA THR A 27 8.36 -25.12 -6.71
C THR A 27 9.85 -25.01 -6.37
N TRP A 28 10.22 -24.18 -5.39
CA TRP A 28 11.62 -24.03 -4.97
C TRP A 28 12.25 -25.32 -4.40
N GLN A 29 11.45 -26.22 -3.83
CA GLN A 29 11.94 -27.51 -3.34
C GLN A 29 12.28 -28.47 -4.48
N GLU A 30 11.66 -28.29 -5.64
CA GLU A 30 11.90 -29.07 -6.85
C GLU A 30 13.01 -28.43 -7.71
N ASP A 31 13.02 -27.09 -7.76
CA ASP A 31 14.00 -26.27 -8.49
C ASP A 31 14.58 -25.17 -7.58
N PRO A 32 15.82 -25.35 -7.08
CA PRO A 32 16.49 -24.36 -6.24
C PRO A 32 16.71 -22.99 -6.91
N THR A 33 16.59 -22.89 -8.24
CA THR A 33 16.72 -21.62 -8.97
C THR A 33 15.46 -20.75 -8.90
N ALA A 34 14.29 -21.36 -8.66
CA ALA A 34 13.02 -20.68 -8.46
C ALA A 34 12.87 -20.14 -7.02
N ASN A 35 13.91 -19.47 -6.50
CA ASN A 35 14.06 -19.10 -5.10
C ASN A 35 13.39 -17.79 -4.69
N SER A 36 12.48 -17.24 -5.49
CA SER A 36 11.86 -15.95 -5.21
C SER A 36 10.39 -15.90 -5.62
N LEU A 37 9.62 -15.08 -4.88
CA LEU A 37 8.24 -14.71 -5.19
C LEU A 37 8.08 -13.19 -5.01
N VAL A 38 7.55 -12.54 -6.03
CA VAL A 38 7.24 -11.11 -6.00
C VAL A 38 5.74 -10.90 -5.85
N ILE A 39 5.33 -10.15 -4.82
CA ILE A 39 3.96 -9.72 -4.59
C ILE A 39 3.80 -8.28 -5.09
N LEU A 40 2.91 -8.10 -6.06
CA LEU A 40 2.63 -6.82 -6.71
C LEU A 40 1.33 -6.19 -6.20
N GLY A 41 1.41 -5.00 -5.63
CA GLY A 41 0.25 -4.20 -5.23
C GLY A 41 0.10 -2.92 -6.03
N LYS A 42 -1.07 -2.27 -5.93
CA LYS A 42 -1.26 -0.92 -6.51
C LYS A 42 -0.36 0.09 -5.78
N PRO A 43 0.05 1.21 -6.41
CA PRO A 43 0.95 2.23 -5.83
C PRO A 43 0.61 2.74 -4.43
N ILE A 44 -0.68 2.75 -4.07
CA ILE A 44 -1.16 3.26 -2.79
C ILE A 44 -1.45 2.14 -1.77
N GLU A 45 -1.27 0.88 -2.16
CA GLU A 45 -1.48 -0.28 -1.28
C GLU A 45 -0.33 -0.43 -0.29
N ARG A 46 -0.62 -0.98 0.89
CA ARG A 46 0.36 -1.14 1.97
C ARG A 46 1.07 -2.49 1.90
N ILE A 47 1.78 -2.74 0.80
CA ILE A 47 2.36 -4.06 0.47
C ILE A 47 3.24 -4.60 1.60
N SER A 48 4.12 -3.78 2.18
CA SER A 48 4.95 -4.19 3.32
C SER A 48 4.10 -4.69 4.50
N GLN A 49 3.01 -4.01 4.84
CA GLN A 49 2.09 -4.40 5.90
C GLN A 49 1.36 -5.69 5.54
N THR A 50 0.90 -5.80 4.29
CA THR A 50 0.27 -7.02 3.75
C THR A 50 1.17 -8.24 3.91
N LEU A 51 2.44 -8.15 3.51
CA LEU A 51 3.40 -9.24 3.65
C LEU A 51 3.62 -9.62 5.11
N GLN A 52 3.87 -8.63 5.97
CA GLN A 52 4.12 -8.86 7.39
C GLN A 52 2.94 -9.56 8.06
N GLU A 53 1.72 -9.06 7.86
CA GLU A 53 0.52 -9.64 8.45
C GLU A 53 0.23 -11.04 7.90
N SER A 54 0.46 -11.27 6.60
CA SER A 54 0.30 -12.59 5.98
C SER A 54 1.24 -13.64 6.60
N LEU A 55 2.47 -13.25 6.93
CA LEU A 55 3.46 -14.13 7.57
C LEU A 55 3.15 -14.35 9.05
N ILE A 56 2.68 -13.33 9.76
CA ILE A 56 2.26 -13.42 11.17
C ILE A 56 1.08 -14.37 11.35
N THR A 57 0.15 -14.41 10.40
CA THR A 57 -1.01 -15.32 10.46
C THR A 57 -0.69 -16.73 9.95
N TRP A 58 0.33 -16.89 9.09
CA TRP A 58 0.72 -18.21 8.56
C TRP A 58 1.59 -19.06 9.50
N GLN A 59 2.51 -18.43 10.25
CA GLN A 59 3.44 -19.05 11.23
C GLN A 59 3.91 -20.49 10.92
N PRO A 60 4.67 -20.70 9.85
CA PRO A 60 5.16 -22.03 9.51
C PRO A 60 6.28 -22.53 10.45
N GLU A 61 6.06 -23.61 11.21
CA GLU A 61 7.05 -24.14 12.16
C GLU A 61 8.40 -24.54 11.53
N ALA A 62 8.35 -24.96 10.27
CA ALA A 62 9.48 -25.46 9.49
C ALA A 62 10.38 -24.35 8.90
N TRP A 63 9.95 -23.08 8.95
CA TRP A 63 10.60 -21.98 8.27
C TRP A 63 10.97 -20.86 9.23
N GLN A 64 12.16 -20.30 9.05
CA GLN A 64 12.59 -19.09 9.76
C GLN A 64 12.35 -17.89 8.85
N ILE A 65 11.55 -16.94 9.32
CA ILE A 65 11.33 -15.65 8.65
C ILE A 65 12.45 -14.69 9.05
N ILE A 66 13.07 -14.08 8.05
CA ILE A 66 14.17 -13.13 8.21
C ILE A 66 13.74 -11.80 7.61
N ASN A 67 13.83 -10.74 8.43
CA ASN A 67 13.60 -9.37 8.02
C ASN A 67 14.91 -8.59 8.18
N PRO A 68 15.85 -8.70 7.22
CA PRO A 68 17.19 -8.14 7.39
C PRO A 68 17.18 -6.61 7.33
N LEU A 69 16.16 -6.02 6.72
CA LEU A 69 16.11 -4.60 6.40
C LEU A 69 15.31 -3.85 7.47
N PRO A 70 15.94 -2.96 8.25
CA PRO A 70 15.19 -2.08 9.13
C PRO A 70 14.38 -1.07 8.32
N GLU A 71 13.22 -0.68 8.84
CA GLU A 71 12.37 0.36 8.24
C GLU A 71 13.11 1.69 8.02
N SER A 72 14.21 1.92 8.72
CA SER A 72 15.06 3.12 8.61
C SER A 72 15.95 3.18 7.37
N ILE A 73 16.02 2.12 6.54
CA ILE A 73 16.74 2.18 5.25
C ILE A 73 16.00 3.04 4.21
N GLN A 74 14.73 3.40 4.47
CA GLN A 74 13.93 4.30 3.62
C GLN A 74 14.73 5.47 3.04
N LEU A 75 14.40 5.83 1.79
CA LEU A 75 15.01 6.85 0.92
C LEU A 75 15.34 8.15 1.68
N THR A 76 16.50 8.16 2.33
CA THR A 76 17.03 9.27 3.10
C THR A 76 18.31 9.80 2.48
N ASP A 77 19.11 8.90 1.93
CA ASP A 77 20.31 9.19 1.15
C ASP A 77 20.49 8.09 0.09
N PRO A 78 20.23 8.38 -1.20
CA PRO A 78 20.35 7.41 -2.28
C PRO A 78 21.74 6.80 -2.39
N SER A 79 22.78 7.59 -2.12
CA SER A 79 24.18 7.14 -2.21
C SER A 79 24.52 6.08 -1.15
N ALA A 80 23.81 6.09 -0.02
CA ALA A 80 24.01 5.17 1.08
C ALA A 80 23.17 3.89 0.98
N ILE A 81 22.17 3.81 0.09
CA ILE A 81 21.23 2.67 0.02
C ILE A 81 22.00 1.36 -0.12
N THR A 82 22.84 1.23 -1.15
CA THR A 82 23.58 -0.01 -1.44
C THR A 82 24.50 -0.42 -0.30
N ALA A 83 25.16 0.54 0.36
CA ALA A 83 26.03 0.26 1.51
C ALA A 83 25.23 -0.23 2.72
N LYS A 84 24.09 0.41 3.02
CA LYS A 84 23.18 -0.01 4.09
C LYS A 84 22.60 -1.40 3.85
N LEU A 85 22.21 -1.70 2.60
CA LEU A 85 21.73 -3.03 2.21
C LEU A 85 22.81 -4.09 2.48
N LYS A 86 24.04 -3.88 1.99
CA LYS A 86 25.16 -4.81 2.21
C LYS A 86 25.39 -5.07 3.70
N GLN A 87 25.49 -4.01 4.49
CA GLN A 87 25.70 -4.12 5.93
C GLN A 87 24.57 -4.88 6.63
N ALA A 88 23.31 -4.63 6.23
CA ALA A 88 22.14 -5.28 6.80
C ALA A 88 22.14 -6.79 6.54
N PHE A 89 22.41 -7.20 5.29
CA PHE A 89 22.48 -8.62 4.93
C PHE A 89 23.70 -9.34 5.51
N GLU A 90 24.87 -8.70 5.50
CA GLU A 90 26.09 -9.27 6.11
C GLU A 90 25.87 -9.57 7.59
N LYS A 91 25.37 -8.58 8.35
CA LYS A 91 25.08 -8.74 9.78
C LYS A 91 24.06 -9.85 10.04
N GLN A 92 22.99 -9.93 9.24
CA GLN A 92 21.94 -10.92 9.44
C GLN A 92 22.44 -12.33 9.11
N PHE A 93 23.21 -12.49 8.03
CA PHE A 93 23.68 -13.80 7.58
C PHE A 93 24.83 -14.37 8.42
N GLU A 94 25.60 -13.53 9.11
CA GLU A 94 26.62 -13.97 10.08
C GLU A 94 26.03 -14.50 11.39
N GLN A 95 24.88 -13.96 11.82
CA GLN A 95 24.27 -14.28 13.12
C GLN A 95 23.43 -15.56 13.12
N GLU A 96 23.15 -16.14 11.94
CA GLU A 96 22.14 -17.19 11.82
C GLU A 96 22.71 -18.61 11.72
N VAL A 97 22.20 -19.48 12.59
CA VAL A 97 22.50 -20.91 12.58
C VAL A 97 21.71 -21.59 11.46
N ARG A 98 22.39 -22.26 10.53
CA ARG A 98 21.84 -22.90 9.30
C ARG A 98 20.92 -24.12 9.55
N SER A 99 20.22 -24.20 10.68
CA SER A 99 19.46 -25.39 11.07
C SER A 99 18.02 -25.43 10.52
N LYS A 100 17.45 -24.28 10.12
CA LYS A 100 16.11 -24.19 9.51
C LYS A 100 16.17 -23.61 8.10
N ARG A 101 15.20 -23.97 7.26
CA ARG A 101 15.00 -23.30 5.96
C ARG A 101 14.55 -21.86 6.19
N GLN A 102 15.00 -20.95 5.34
CA GLN A 102 14.89 -19.52 5.59
C GLN A 102 14.09 -18.82 4.48
N ILE A 103 13.19 -17.93 4.90
CA ILE A 103 12.46 -17.00 4.02
C ILE A 103 12.95 -15.60 4.37
N VAL A 104 13.58 -14.94 3.40
CA VAL A 104 14.07 -13.57 3.50
C VAL A 104 13.04 -12.64 2.90
N VAL A 105 12.61 -11.64 3.66
CA VAL A 105 11.58 -10.69 3.24
C VAL A 105 12.21 -9.37 2.84
N ILE A 106 11.91 -8.93 1.62
CA ILE A 106 12.13 -7.58 1.13
C ILE A 106 10.76 -6.89 1.12
N PRO A 107 10.47 -5.98 2.07
CA PRO A 107 9.11 -5.50 2.32
C PRO A 107 8.50 -4.75 1.14
N ASP A 108 9.27 -3.85 0.53
CA ASP A 108 8.87 -3.09 -0.65
C ASP A 108 10.10 -2.62 -1.44
N LEU A 109 10.25 -3.06 -2.69
CA LEU A 109 11.34 -2.65 -3.57
C LEU A 109 11.39 -1.15 -3.82
N SER A 110 10.25 -0.45 -3.72
CA SER A 110 10.18 0.99 -3.97
C SER A 110 11.02 1.84 -3.02
N TRP A 111 11.43 1.26 -1.88
CA TRP A 111 12.26 1.92 -0.87
C TRP A 111 13.76 1.83 -1.14
N TYR A 112 14.19 0.98 -2.08
CA TYR A 112 15.60 0.66 -2.30
C TYR A 112 16.15 1.22 -3.62
N PHE A 113 15.42 2.15 -4.23
CA PHE A 113 15.92 2.94 -5.35
C PHE A 113 15.35 4.36 -5.36
N LEU A 114 16.09 5.26 -6.00
CA LEU A 114 15.61 6.58 -6.38
C LEU A 114 15.62 6.72 -7.91
N ARG A 115 14.63 7.41 -8.48
CA ARG A 115 14.65 7.79 -9.90
C ARG A 115 15.64 8.95 -10.13
N CYS A 116 16.93 8.65 -10.06
CA CYS A 116 18.02 9.57 -10.40
C CYS A 116 19.18 8.81 -11.03
N VAL A 117 20.22 9.52 -11.50
CA VAL A 117 21.46 8.88 -11.96
C VAL A 117 22.03 8.02 -10.83
N GLN A 118 22.36 6.76 -11.13
CA GLN A 118 22.85 5.75 -10.16
C GLN A 118 21.85 5.41 -9.02
N GLY A 119 20.62 5.92 -9.08
CA GLY A 119 19.65 5.71 -8.01
C GLY A 119 19.10 4.29 -7.92
N TRP A 120 19.39 3.41 -8.89
CA TRP A 120 18.93 2.00 -8.91
C TRP A 120 19.96 0.97 -8.45
N ASP A 121 21.17 1.39 -8.06
CA ASP A 121 22.25 0.47 -7.66
C ASP A 121 21.84 -0.45 -6.50
N GLY A 122 20.95 0.02 -5.61
CA GLY A 122 20.40 -0.79 -4.53
C GLY A 122 19.56 -1.97 -5.04
N VAL A 123 18.68 -1.72 -6.01
CA VAL A 123 17.89 -2.77 -6.67
C VAL A 123 18.78 -3.73 -7.46
N THR A 124 19.79 -3.22 -8.17
CA THR A 124 20.77 -4.06 -8.87
C THR A 124 21.50 -4.99 -7.90
N TYR A 125 21.93 -4.47 -6.75
CA TYR A 125 22.54 -5.29 -5.70
C TYR A 125 21.57 -6.37 -5.16
N LEU A 126 20.31 -6.02 -4.87
CA LEU A 126 19.31 -6.98 -4.39
C LEU A 126 19.07 -8.09 -5.40
N ARG A 127 18.91 -7.74 -6.67
CA ARG A 127 18.77 -8.70 -7.77
C ARG A 127 19.95 -9.68 -7.80
N ASP A 128 21.17 -9.16 -7.84
CA ASP A 128 22.38 -10.00 -7.90
C ASP A 128 22.52 -10.89 -6.65
N LEU A 129 22.09 -10.38 -5.49
CA LEU A 129 22.07 -11.13 -4.24
C LEU A 129 21.06 -12.29 -4.30
N VAL A 130 19.83 -12.04 -4.75
CA VAL A 130 18.78 -13.06 -4.87
C VAL A 130 19.23 -14.19 -5.82
N THR A 131 19.78 -13.84 -6.98
CA THR A 131 20.23 -14.82 -7.97
C THR A 131 21.40 -15.67 -7.45
N ARG A 132 22.31 -15.08 -6.66
CA ARG A 132 23.46 -15.79 -6.09
C ARG A 132 23.10 -16.66 -4.89
N GLU A 133 22.20 -16.19 -4.03
CA GLU A 133 21.85 -16.85 -2.76
C GLU A 133 20.63 -17.77 -2.90
N GLN A 134 20.85 -18.93 -3.54
CA GLN A 134 19.82 -19.95 -3.78
C GLN A 134 19.51 -20.83 -2.56
N SER A 135 20.22 -20.67 -1.44
CA SER A 135 19.98 -21.43 -0.20
C SER A 135 18.82 -20.89 0.63
N ARG A 136 18.26 -19.74 0.23
CA ARG A 136 17.16 -19.05 0.90
C ARG A 136 16.07 -18.74 -0.12
N PHE A 137 14.84 -18.70 0.36
CA PHE A 137 13.71 -18.23 -0.41
C PHE A 137 13.49 -16.73 -0.18
N TRP A 138 13.18 -15.98 -1.23
CA TRP A 138 13.04 -14.53 -1.20
C TRP A 138 11.59 -14.12 -1.45
N LEU A 139 10.95 -13.52 -0.45
CA LEU A 139 9.62 -12.91 -0.60
C LEU A 139 9.78 -11.41 -0.76
N ILE A 140 9.31 -10.87 -1.87
CA ILE A 140 9.57 -9.49 -2.28
C ILE A 140 8.27 -8.75 -2.52
N GLY A 141 8.03 -7.66 -1.80
CA GLY A 141 6.94 -6.74 -2.10
C GLY A 141 7.37 -5.69 -3.09
N CYS A 142 6.48 -5.27 -3.99
CA CYS A 142 6.74 -4.17 -4.90
C CYS A 142 5.43 -3.56 -5.42
N ASN A 143 5.33 -2.24 -5.49
CA ASN A 143 4.20 -1.65 -6.19
C ASN A 143 4.33 -1.81 -7.72
N GLN A 144 3.21 -1.92 -8.42
CA GLN A 144 3.15 -2.21 -9.86
C GLN A 144 3.85 -1.14 -10.72
N TRP A 145 3.79 0.13 -10.33
CA TRP A 145 4.42 1.21 -11.09
C TRP A 145 5.94 1.18 -10.95
N THR A 146 6.45 0.93 -9.75
CA THR A 146 7.87 0.63 -9.52
C THR A 146 8.30 -0.57 -10.34
N TRP A 147 7.55 -1.68 -10.29
CA TRP A 147 7.91 -2.89 -11.01
C TRP A 147 8.06 -2.61 -12.50
N LYS A 148 7.05 -1.99 -13.12
CA LYS A 148 7.06 -1.62 -14.53
C LYS A 148 8.21 -0.67 -14.88
N TYR A 149 8.48 0.32 -14.03
CA TYR A 149 9.63 1.21 -14.20
C TYR A 149 10.95 0.45 -14.16
N LEU A 150 11.15 -0.44 -13.18
CA LEU A 150 12.36 -1.25 -13.03
C LEU A 150 12.52 -2.27 -14.16
N SER A 151 11.45 -2.87 -14.66
CA SER A 151 11.49 -3.70 -15.88
C SER A 151 11.99 -2.89 -17.07
N TYR A 152 11.53 -1.65 -17.22
CA TYR A 152 11.97 -0.77 -18.30
C TYR A 152 13.45 -0.34 -18.16
N VAL A 153 13.89 0.07 -16.97
CA VAL A 153 15.24 0.64 -16.80
C VAL A 153 16.34 -0.38 -16.50
N CYS A 154 16.01 -1.52 -15.89
CA CYS A 154 17.00 -2.53 -15.48
C CYS A 154 16.58 -3.99 -15.72
N GLN A 155 15.50 -4.22 -16.48
CA GLN A 155 15.03 -5.57 -16.90
C GLN A 155 14.83 -6.51 -15.71
N ILE A 156 14.26 -5.98 -14.61
CA ILE A 156 14.11 -6.74 -13.37
C ILE A 156 13.26 -8.02 -13.56
N ASP A 157 12.28 -7.97 -14.44
CA ASP A 157 11.40 -9.07 -14.82
C ASP A 157 12.14 -10.28 -15.41
N ALA A 158 13.32 -10.09 -15.99
CA ALA A 158 14.13 -11.20 -16.49
C ALA A 158 14.76 -12.07 -15.37
N TYR A 159 14.69 -11.63 -14.10
CA TYR A 159 15.35 -12.28 -12.97
C TYR A 159 14.38 -12.89 -11.94
N PHE A 160 13.09 -12.54 -12.01
CA PHE A 160 12.08 -12.99 -11.07
C PHE A 160 10.93 -13.63 -11.84
N GLU A 161 10.84 -14.96 -11.76
CA GLU A 161 9.89 -15.73 -12.58
C GLU A 161 8.49 -15.82 -11.96
N GLN A 162 8.40 -15.77 -10.64
CA GLN A 162 7.15 -15.94 -9.90
C GLN A 162 6.63 -14.58 -9.44
N LEU A 163 5.53 -14.13 -10.04
CA LEU A 163 4.84 -12.89 -9.69
C LEU A 163 3.40 -13.19 -9.31
N GLN A 164 2.94 -12.59 -8.22
CA GLN A 164 1.54 -12.63 -7.80
C GLN A 164 1.03 -11.21 -7.61
N GLN A 165 -0.01 -10.83 -8.35
CA GLN A 165 -0.70 -9.57 -8.13
C GLN A 165 -1.71 -9.69 -6.98
N LEU A 166 -1.80 -8.65 -6.15
CA LEU A 166 -2.88 -8.53 -5.18
C LEU A 166 -4.20 -8.27 -5.92
N PRO A 167 -5.26 -9.01 -5.61
CA PRO A 167 -6.54 -8.84 -6.28
C PRO A 167 -7.21 -7.53 -5.86
N VAL A 168 -8.11 -7.04 -6.71
CA VAL A 168 -9.12 -6.07 -6.31
C VAL A 168 -10.15 -6.75 -5.41
N VAL A 169 -10.75 -5.97 -4.51
CA VAL A 169 -11.71 -6.43 -3.52
C VAL A 169 -13.11 -5.98 -3.93
N ASN A 170 -14.06 -6.91 -3.95
CA ASN A 170 -15.44 -6.59 -4.33
C ASN A 170 -16.26 -6.05 -3.14
N SER A 171 -17.47 -5.55 -3.42
CA SER A 171 -18.38 -4.96 -2.44
C SER A 171 -18.77 -5.89 -1.30
N GLU A 172 -19.01 -7.17 -1.55
CA GLU A 172 -19.33 -8.17 -0.50
C GLU A 172 -18.14 -8.37 0.44
N GLU A 173 -16.93 -8.48 -0.12
CA GLU A 173 -15.68 -8.61 0.62
C GLU A 173 -15.37 -7.35 1.44
N LEU A 174 -15.52 -6.16 0.84
CA LEU A 174 -15.37 -4.87 1.53
C LEU A 174 -16.34 -4.72 2.70
N GLN A 175 -17.60 -5.12 2.50
CA GLN A 175 -18.60 -5.12 3.57
C GLN A 175 -18.20 -6.05 4.70
N ALA A 176 -17.84 -7.30 4.39
CA ALA A 176 -17.40 -8.28 5.39
C ALA A 176 -16.19 -7.78 6.18
N TRP A 177 -15.22 -7.14 5.51
CA TRP A 177 -14.02 -6.60 6.14
C TRP A 177 -14.30 -5.41 7.08
N LEU A 178 -15.24 -4.52 6.71
CA LEU A 178 -15.57 -3.34 7.51
C LEU A 178 -16.64 -3.58 8.57
N THR A 179 -17.40 -4.68 8.48
CA THR A 179 -18.45 -5.07 9.43
C THR A 179 -18.01 -5.01 10.89
N PRO A 180 -16.85 -5.56 11.30
CA PRO A 180 -16.43 -5.53 12.70
C PRO A 180 -16.32 -4.11 13.27
N ILE A 181 -15.92 -3.13 12.45
CA ILE A 181 -15.84 -1.73 12.87
C ILE A 181 -17.22 -1.10 12.85
N ILE A 182 -18.02 -1.37 11.81
CA ILE A 182 -19.41 -0.88 11.70
C ILE A 182 -20.23 -1.26 12.93
N GLU A 183 -20.08 -2.50 13.41
CA GLU A 183 -20.73 -2.98 14.64
C GLU A 183 -20.15 -2.32 15.89
N GLU A 184 -18.82 -2.14 15.98
CA GLU A 184 -18.16 -1.52 17.13
C GLU A 184 -18.56 -0.06 17.34
N ILE A 185 -18.60 0.74 16.26
CA ILE A 185 -18.96 2.16 16.33
C ILE A 185 -20.44 2.42 16.03
N ALA A 186 -21.25 1.36 15.97
CA ALA A 186 -22.69 1.38 15.76
C ALA A 186 -23.11 2.30 14.60
N ILE A 187 -22.47 2.13 13.42
CA ILE A 187 -22.84 2.91 12.23
C ILE A 187 -24.26 2.54 11.81
N ASP A 188 -25.10 3.58 11.71
CA ASP A 188 -26.49 3.43 11.37
C ASP A 188 -26.72 3.70 9.88
N PHE A 189 -27.04 2.66 9.11
CA PHE A 189 -27.44 2.77 7.70
C PHE A 189 -28.93 3.06 7.52
N SER A 190 -29.71 3.20 8.60
CA SER A 190 -31.13 3.56 8.54
C SER A 190 -31.35 5.07 8.43
N GLU A 191 -32.42 5.42 7.71
CA GLU A 191 -33.16 6.65 8.00
C GLU A 191 -34.28 6.26 8.97
N ASP A 192 -34.77 7.21 9.79
CA ASP A 192 -35.64 6.98 10.96
C ASP A 192 -36.92 6.15 10.71
N GLU A 193 -37.25 5.81 9.46
CA GLU A 193 -38.45 5.08 9.01
C GLU A 193 -38.17 3.90 8.04
N SER A 194 -36.95 3.35 7.98
CA SER A 194 -36.62 2.26 7.02
C SER A 194 -36.84 0.83 7.55
N THR A 195 -37.37 -0.06 6.70
CA THR A 195 -37.53 -1.49 7.02
C THR A 195 -36.20 -2.25 6.95
N LYS A 196 -36.08 -3.40 7.63
CA LYS A 196 -34.85 -4.23 7.62
C LYS A 196 -34.38 -4.62 6.21
N ASN A 197 -35.30 -4.89 5.29
CA ASN A 197 -34.95 -5.23 3.90
C ASN A 197 -34.44 -4.02 3.12
N GLU A 198 -35.03 -2.84 3.33
CA GLU A 198 -34.55 -1.59 2.73
C GLU A 198 -33.16 -1.22 3.26
N GLN A 199 -32.90 -1.46 4.55
CA GLN A 199 -31.60 -1.22 5.16
C GLN A 199 -30.51 -2.14 4.59
N LYS A 200 -30.82 -3.43 4.38
CA LYS A 200 -29.90 -4.38 3.71
C LYS A 200 -29.58 -3.93 2.28
N ASN A 201 -30.60 -3.53 1.52
CA ASN A 201 -30.41 -3.04 0.15
C ASN A 201 -29.58 -1.73 0.11
N LYS A 202 -29.83 -0.79 1.03
CA LYS A 202 -29.06 0.46 1.14
C LYS A 202 -27.59 0.20 1.47
N SER A 203 -27.33 -0.70 2.42
CA SER A 203 -25.98 -1.12 2.78
C SER A 203 -25.27 -1.74 1.58
N GLN A 204 -25.92 -2.67 0.88
CA GLN A 204 -25.36 -3.28 -0.33
C GLN A 204 -25.03 -2.23 -1.41
N SER A 205 -25.98 -1.36 -1.78
CA SER A 205 -25.72 -0.31 -2.78
C SER A 205 -24.65 0.70 -2.35
N TYR A 206 -24.47 0.92 -1.03
CA TYR A 206 -23.38 1.72 -0.51
C TYR A 206 -22.02 1.08 -0.81
N PHE A 207 -21.88 -0.23 -0.56
CA PHE A 207 -20.64 -0.96 -0.82
C PHE A 207 -20.37 -1.18 -2.31
N GLU A 208 -21.39 -1.40 -3.14
CA GLU A 208 -21.25 -1.41 -4.61
C GLU A 208 -20.67 -0.08 -5.10
N ARG A 209 -21.21 1.05 -4.61
CA ARG A 209 -20.66 2.37 -4.94
C ARG A 209 -19.24 2.57 -4.40
N LEU A 210 -18.93 2.03 -3.23
CA LEU A 210 -17.58 2.11 -2.66
C LEU A 210 -16.58 1.31 -3.49
N GLU A 211 -16.93 0.10 -3.93
CA GLU A 211 -16.16 -0.72 -4.86
C GLU A 211 -15.88 0.04 -6.15
N ASP A 212 -16.92 0.56 -6.80
CA ASP A 212 -16.83 1.30 -8.06
C ASP A 212 -15.88 2.50 -7.96
N LEU A 213 -16.05 3.33 -6.91
CA LEU A 213 -15.25 4.54 -6.76
C LEU A 213 -13.82 4.25 -6.30
N SER A 214 -13.61 3.18 -5.52
CA SER A 214 -12.28 2.77 -5.06
C SER A 214 -11.52 1.93 -6.09
N LEU A 215 -12.18 1.50 -7.17
CA LEU A 215 -11.68 0.51 -8.13
C LEU A 215 -11.32 -0.83 -7.45
N GLY A 216 -12.03 -1.17 -6.37
CA GLY A 216 -11.75 -2.32 -5.51
C GLY A 216 -10.39 -2.27 -4.79
N ILE A 217 -9.73 -1.11 -4.73
CA ILE A 217 -8.44 -0.96 -4.06
C ILE A 217 -8.67 -0.68 -2.57
N SER A 218 -8.16 -1.57 -1.71
CA SER A 218 -8.52 -1.62 -0.29
C SER A 218 -8.16 -0.33 0.45
N ALA A 219 -6.97 0.21 0.19
CA ALA A 219 -6.51 1.46 0.77
C ALA A 219 -7.32 2.69 0.30
N VAL A 220 -7.85 2.69 -0.94
CA VAL A 220 -8.77 3.75 -1.40
C VAL A 220 -10.13 3.59 -0.73
N ALA A 221 -10.68 2.38 -0.73
CA ALA A 221 -12.00 2.08 -0.15
C ALA A 221 -12.07 2.53 1.31
N VAL A 222 -11.05 2.21 2.11
CA VAL A 222 -10.99 2.63 3.52
C VAL A 222 -10.98 4.15 3.65
N GLN A 223 -10.17 4.87 2.86
CA GLN A 223 -10.13 6.34 2.95
C GLN A 223 -11.46 6.98 2.53
N LEU A 224 -12.08 6.49 1.46
CA LEU A 224 -13.38 6.98 1.01
C LEU A 224 -14.48 6.70 2.03
N TRP A 225 -14.50 5.48 2.60
CA TRP A 225 -15.43 5.09 3.65
C TRP A 225 -15.33 6.01 4.87
N ILE A 226 -14.13 6.22 5.42
CA ILE A 226 -13.91 7.11 6.57
C ILE A 226 -14.39 8.53 6.25
N SER A 227 -14.06 9.05 5.07
CA SER A 227 -14.43 10.40 4.67
C SER A 227 -15.93 10.59 4.50
N ALA A 228 -16.66 9.50 4.27
CA ALA A 228 -18.10 9.49 4.12
C ALA A 228 -18.85 9.33 5.46
N LEU A 229 -18.16 9.16 6.59
CA LEU A 229 -18.80 9.08 7.91
C LEU A 229 -19.07 10.47 8.48
N LYS A 230 -20.29 10.69 8.97
CA LYS A 230 -20.69 11.95 9.63
C LYS A 230 -21.26 11.66 11.01
N TYR A 231 -20.89 12.49 11.98
CA TYR A 231 -21.53 12.52 13.29
C TYR A 231 -22.80 13.38 13.25
N VAL A 232 -23.90 12.82 13.71
CA VAL A 232 -25.20 13.47 13.84
C VAL A 232 -25.50 13.58 15.34
N PRO A 233 -25.44 14.80 15.92
CA PRO A 233 -25.78 15.00 17.33
C PRO A 233 -27.22 14.59 17.61
N SER A 234 -27.48 14.03 18.79
CA SER A 234 -28.85 13.79 19.27
C SER A 234 -29.56 15.12 19.50
N ASP A 235 -30.84 15.20 19.14
CA ASP A 235 -31.66 16.40 19.30
C ASP A 235 -31.81 16.74 20.80
N PRO A 236 -31.36 17.91 21.27
CA PRO A 236 -31.44 18.29 22.68
C PRO A 236 -32.87 18.46 23.21
N ASP A 237 -33.89 18.54 22.34
CA ASP A 237 -35.29 18.73 22.75
C ASP A 237 -36.01 17.41 23.09
N ILE A 238 -35.35 16.25 22.96
CA ILE A 238 -35.94 14.95 23.34
C ILE A 238 -35.62 14.64 24.82
N THR A 239 -36.56 15.01 25.70
CA THR A 239 -36.51 14.77 27.15
C THR A 239 -36.87 13.33 27.57
N SER A 240 -36.31 12.30 26.92
CA SER A 240 -36.47 10.91 27.38
C SER A 240 -35.27 10.49 28.23
N ILE A 241 -35.54 10.15 29.49
CA ILE A 241 -34.56 10.00 30.58
C ILE A 241 -33.80 8.65 30.55
N GLU A 242 -33.92 7.82 29.52
CA GLU A 242 -33.48 6.41 29.64
C GLU A 242 -32.34 5.90 28.75
N GLU A 243 -31.80 6.67 27.79
CA GLU A 243 -30.56 6.27 27.11
C GLU A 243 -29.65 7.50 26.95
N GLU A 244 -28.36 7.34 27.23
CA GLU A 244 -27.36 8.39 27.08
C GLU A 244 -27.52 9.07 25.71
N ASN A 245 -27.74 10.39 25.70
CA ASN A 245 -27.85 11.25 24.52
C ASN A 245 -26.52 11.30 23.73
N LEU A 246 -26.10 10.16 23.19
CA LEU A 246 -24.92 10.01 22.37
C LEU A 246 -25.35 10.11 20.91
N GLY A 247 -24.88 11.13 20.21
CA GLY A 247 -25.13 11.29 18.78
C GLY A 247 -24.68 10.07 17.97
N LYS A 248 -25.32 9.87 16.81
CA LYS A 248 -25.12 8.71 15.95
C LYS A 248 -24.06 8.99 14.87
N ILE A 249 -23.38 7.95 14.41
CA ILE A 249 -22.54 8.02 13.20
C ILE A 249 -23.32 7.42 12.04
N GLN A 250 -23.48 8.21 10.98
CA GLN A 250 -24.21 7.79 9.78
C GLN A 250 -23.30 7.88 8.55
N PRO A 251 -23.40 6.92 7.61
CA PRO A 251 -22.72 7.00 6.33
C PRO A 251 -23.46 7.98 5.41
N THR A 252 -22.69 8.82 4.74
CA THR A 252 -23.16 9.71 3.67
C THR A 252 -22.79 9.14 2.30
N SER A 253 -23.29 9.73 1.22
CA SER A 253 -22.96 9.26 -0.14
C SER A 253 -21.45 9.31 -0.39
N VAL A 254 -20.85 8.17 -0.73
CA VAL A 254 -19.43 8.09 -1.07
C VAL A 254 -19.15 8.91 -2.35
N THR A 255 -18.14 9.77 -2.30
CA THR A 255 -17.73 10.58 -3.45
C THR A 255 -16.21 10.63 -3.54
N LEU A 256 -15.69 10.70 -4.77
CA LEU A 256 -14.27 10.96 -4.98
C LEU A 256 -14.00 12.45 -4.75
N PRO A 257 -12.97 12.82 -3.97
CA PRO A 257 -12.60 14.21 -3.80
C PRO A 257 -12.09 14.81 -5.12
N ASP A 258 -12.34 16.09 -5.34
CA ASP A 258 -11.87 16.79 -6.54
C ASP A 258 -10.34 16.95 -6.52
N LEU A 259 -9.74 16.89 -7.71
CA LEU A 259 -8.34 17.29 -7.89
C LEU A 259 -8.27 18.81 -8.08
N PRO A 260 -7.27 19.50 -7.48
CA PRO A 260 -6.96 20.86 -7.87
C PRO A 260 -6.50 20.88 -9.34
N LYS A 261 -6.45 22.06 -9.95
CA LYS A 261 -5.88 22.20 -11.29
C LYS A 261 -4.39 21.87 -11.24
N LEU A 262 -4.01 20.71 -11.78
CA LEU A 262 -2.63 20.24 -11.78
C LEU A 262 -1.84 20.79 -12.98
N THR A 263 -0.68 21.37 -12.70
CA THR A 263 0.33 21.71 -13.71
C THR A 263 1.07 20.46 -14.17
N ALA A 264 1.92 20.59 -15.19
CA ALA A 264 2.78 19.49 -15.61
C ALA A 264 3.77 19.08 -14.50
N GLU A 265 4.32 20.06 -13.78
CA GLU A 265 5.23 19.84 -12.66
C GLU A 265 4.53 19.09 -11.51
N ASP A 266 3.28 19.46 -11.17
CA ASP A 266 2.49 18.75 -10.16
C ASP A 266 2.28 17.28 -10.56
N ARG A 267 1.98 17.01 -11.84
CA ARG A 267 1.82 15.63 -12.33
C ARG A 267 3.11 14.83 -12.21
N TYR A 268 4.26 15.41 -12.55
CA TYR A 268 5.56 14.73 -12.37
C TYR A 268 5.88 14.45 -10.90
N LEU A 269 5.60 15.39 -10.01
CA LEU A 269 5.75 15.23 -8.57
C LEU A 269 4.88 14.08 -8.07
N LEU A 270 3.59 14.09 -8.41
CA LEU A 270 2.63 13.07 -7.98
C LEU A 270 2.96 11.68 -8.56
N PHE A 271 3.43 11.62 -9.81
CA PHE A 271 3.94 10.39 -10.40
C PHE A 271 5.17 9.87 -9.63
N SER A 272 6.10 10.75 -9.24
CA SER A 272 7.27 10.35 -8.44
C SER A 272 6.86 9.80 -7.06
N LEU A 273 5.87 10.42 -6.41
CA LEU A 273 5.31 9.89 -5.16
C LEU A 273 4.68 8.51 -5.34
N LEU A 274 3.90 8.29 -6.40
CA LEU A 274 3.27 6.99 -6.67
C LEU A 274 4.29 5.93 -7.08
N LEU A 275 5.33 6.33 -7.80
CA LEU A 275 6.44 5.45 -8.14
C LEU A 275 7.09 4.93 -6.85
N HIS A 276 7.51 5.83 -5.96
CA HIS A 276 8.23 5.46 -4.73
C HIS A 276 7.32 5.02 -3.58
N GLY A 277 6.00 5.20 -3.69
CA GLY A 277 5.00 5.01 -2.63
C GLY A 277 5.08 6.08 -1.53
N GLN A 278 6.26 6.21 -0.92
CA GLN A 278 6.59 7.20 0.09
C GLN A 278 8.04 7.66 -0.05
N ILE A 279 8.26 8.98 0.09
CA ILE A 279 9.59 9.58 -0.10
C ILE A 279 9.69 10.88 0.69
N ASN A 280 10.89 11.20 1.19
CA ASN A 280 11.10 12.48 1.86
C ASN A 280 11.32 13.62 0.84
N LEU A 281 11.27 14.86 1.31
CA LEU A 281 11.40 16.03 0.44
C LEU A 281 12.76 16.11 -0.29
N PRO A 282 13.94 15.92 0.37
CA PRO A 282 15.22 15.96 -0.33
C PRO A 282 15.33 14.92 -1.46
N CYS A 283 14.88 13.68 -1.23
CA CYS A 283 14.90 12.63 -2.24
C CYS A 283 13.87 12.89 -3.34
N LEU A 284 12.70 13.45 -3.01
CA LEU A 284 11.72 13.87 -4.02
C LEU A 284 12.30 14.94 -4.94
N ALA A 285 12.97 15.96 -4.38
CA ALA A 285 13.63 17.00 -5.16
C ALA A 285 14.70 16.43 -6.09
N LEU A 286 15.53 15.52 -5.57
CA LEU A 286 16.54 14.83 -6.36
C LEU A 286 15.94 13.94 -7.47
N SER A 287 14.83 13.26 -7.19
CA SER A 287 14.08 12.45 -8.18
C SER A 287 13.49 13.30 -9.31
N LEU A 288 13.10 14.53 -9.00
CA LEU A 288 12.58 15.50 -9.97
C LEU A 288 13.69 16.24 -10.72
N GLY A 289 14.93 16.21 -10.22
CA GLY A 289 16.04 16.99 -10.77
C GLY A 289 15.92 18.49 -10.46
N GLU A 290 15.23 18.84 -9.37
CA GLU A 290 14.87 20.21 -9.00
C GLU A 290 15.49 20.62 -7.66
N ALA A 291 15.57 21.93 -7.41
CA ALA A 291 16.00 22.44 -6.11
C ALA A 291 14.94 22.17 -5.03
N GLU A 292 15.37 21.78 -3.83
CA GLU A 292 14.46 21.47 -2.71
C GLU A 292 13.51 22.64 -2.39
N SER A 293 13.98 23.88 -2.50
CA SER A 293 13.17 25.09 -2.27
C SER A 293 12.01 25.24 -3.27
N ILE A 294 12.19 24.82 -4.52
CA ILE A 294 11.15 24.85 -5.56
C ILE A 294 10.09 23.78 -5.25
N VAL A 295 10.55 22.55 -5.03
CA VAL A 295 9.67 21.40 -4.74
C VAL A 295 8.90 21.61 -3.44
N GLN A 296 9.51 22.23 -2.42
CA GLN A 296 8.84 22.57 -1.17
C GLN A 296 7.61 23.44 -1.39
N GLY A 297 7.67 24.43 -2.29
CA GLY A 297 6.53 25.29 -2.62
C GLY A 297 5.34 24.50 -3.17
N GLN A 298 5.60 23.61 -4.14
CA GLN A 298 4.60 22.73 -4.75
C GLN A 298 4.02 21.75 -3.71
N VAL A 299 4.88 21.11 -2.90
CA VAL A 299 4.47 20.21 -1.82
C VAL A 299 3.53 20.92 -0.84
N GLN A 300 3.79 22.17 -0.46
CA GLN A 300 2.89 22.91 0.44
C GLN A 300 1.52 23.19 -0.20
N VAL A 301 1.46 23.43 -1.51
CA VAL A 301 0.18 23.60 -2.22
C VAL A 301 -0.61 22.29 -2.20
N LEU A 302 0.02 21.18 -2.57
CA LEU A 302 -0.62 19.86 -2.63
C LEU A 302 -1.02 19.30 -1.26
N LEU A 303 -0.26 19.62 -0.21
CA LEU A 303 -0.62 19.31 1.19
C LEU A 303 -1.88 20.08 1.60
N ARG A 304 -1.96 21.38 1.30
CA ARG A 304 -3.14 22.20 1.63
C ARG A 304 -4.39 21.75 0.88
N SER A 305 -4.25 21.20 -0.32
CA SER A 305 -5.36 20.64 -1.08
C SER A 305 -5.73 19.20 -0.69
N GLY A 306 -4.97 18.57 0.21
CA GLY A 306 -5.22 17.20 0.68
C GLY A 306 -4.85 16.09 -0.31
N VAL A 307 -4.24 16.42 -1.46
CA VAL A 307 -3.86 15.44 -2.49
C VAL A 307 -2.69 14.57 -2.03
N ILE A 308 -1.79 15.15 -1.24
CA ILE A 308 -0.69 14.43 -0.61
C ILE A 308 -0.81 14.52 0.92
N LEU A 309 -0.29 13.50 1.59
CA LEU A 309 -0.23 13.39 3.04
C LEU A 309 1.23 13.44 3.51
N ARG A 310 1.43 13.88 4.74
CA ARG A 310 2.74 13.82 5.42
C ARG A 310 2.65 12.94 6.65
N ARG A 311 3.53 11.94 6.75
CA ARG A 311 3.72 11.08 7.92
C ARG A 311 5.16 11.19 8.39
N GLY A 312 5.38 11.94 9.47
CA GLY A 312 6.73 12.32 9.88
C GLY A 312 7.43 13.12 8.76
N GLN A 313 8.52 12.58 8.23
CA GLN A 313 9.29 13.19 7.11
C GLN A 313 8.88 12.67 5.73
N LEU A 314 7.99 11.68 5.66
CA LEU A 314 7.60 11.03 4.41
C LEU A 314 6.38 11.71 3.81
N LEU A 315 6.42 11.91 2.50
CA LEU A 315 5.34 12.37 1.65
C LEU A 315 4.78 11.19 0.87
N MET A 316 3.45 11.13 0.73
CA MET A 316 2.76 10.11 -0.06
C MET A 316 1.47 10.68 -0.64
N VAL A 317 0.97 10.08 -1.72
CA VAL A 317 -0.36 10.44 -2.25
C VAL A 317 -1.45 9.99 -1.27
N ASN A 318 -2.46 10.84 -1.07
CA ASN A 318 -3.65 10.46 -0.35
C ASN A 318 -4.43 9.41 -1.17
N PRO A 319 -4.66 8.18 -0.66
CA PRO A 319 -5.35 7.13 -1.43
C PRO A 319 -6.71 7.56 -1.98
N ALA A 320 -7.45 8.43 -1.30
CA ALA A 320 -8.75 8.91 -1.77
C ALA A 320 -8.69 9.62 -3.14
N HIS A 321 -7.56 10.25 -3.47
CA HIS A 321 -7.35 10.93 -4.76
C HIS A 321 -6.80 10.01 -5.86
N TYR A 322 -6.36 8.79 -5.51
CA TYR A 322 -5.68 7.90 -6.45
C TYR A 322 -6.50 7.56 -7.69
N PRO A 323 -7.81 7.22 -7.63
CA PRO A 323 -8.57 6.88 -8.84
C PRO A 323 -8.59 8.01 -9.87
N ARG A 324 -8.83 9.25 -9.43
CA ARG A 324 -8.81 10.42 -10.33
C ARG A 324 -7.41 10.76 -10.79
N LEU A 325 -6.41 10.64 -9.92
CA LEU A 325 -5.02 10.93 -10.26
C LEU A 325 -4.48 9.92 -11.28
N ARG A 326 -4.84 8.65 -11.14
CA ARG A 326 -4.51 7.61 -12.12
C ARG A 326 -5.08 8.00 -13.48
N TRP A 327 -6.37 8.33 -13.55
CA TRP A 327 -7.00 8.78 -14.80
C TRP A 327 -6.27 9.99 -15.40
N GLU A 328 -5.99 11.02 -14.60
CA GLU A 328 -5.27 12.23 -15.03
C GLU A 328 -3.89 11.88 -15.59
N LEU A 329 -3.12 11.01 -14.91
CA LEU A 329 -1.79 10.63 -15.36
C LEU A 329 -1.83 9.80 -16.66
N THR A 330 -2.81 8.89 -16.83
CA THR A 330 -2.98 8.11 -18.08
C THR A 330 -3.22 9.04 -19.25
N HIS A 331 -4.09 10.03 -19.08
CA HIS A 331 -4.48 10.98 -20.13
C HIS A 331 -3.42 12.06 -20.40
N ASN A 332 -2.32 12.07 -19.65
CA ASN A 332 -1.20 13.01 -19.81
C ASN A 332 0.12 12.29 -20.15
N ASN A 333 0.06 11.11 -20.79
CA ASN A 333 1.21 10.34 -21.31
C ASN A 333 2.23 9.88 -20.25
N PHE A 334 1.80 9.69 -19.00
CA PHE A 334 2.66 9.05 -18.01
C PHE A 334 2.74 7.54 -18.27
N PHE A 335 3.92 6.97 -18.05
CA PHE A 335 4.15 5.53 -18.22
C PHE A 335 3.55 4.77 -17.04
N ILE A 336 2.25 4.48 -17.13
CA ILE A 336 1.49 3.70 -16.14
C ILE A 336 0.85 2.49 -16.83
N GLU A 337 0.41 1.50 -16.06
CA GLU A 337 -0.26 0.31 -16.59
C GLU A 337 -1.72 0.65 -17.01
N GLU A 338 -2.06 0.38 -18.27
CA GLU A 338 -3.44 0.23 -18.72
C GLU A 338 -3.91 -1.15 -18.21
N ASP A 339 -5.07 -1.22 -17.56
CA ASP A 339 -5.58 -2.47 -16.97
C ASP A 339 -5.80 -3.58 -17.99
#